data_AF-A0A1R3FWD1-F1
#
_entry.id   AF-A0A1R3FWD1-F1
#
_cell.length_a   1.000
_cell.length_b   1.000
_cell.length_c   1.000
_cell.angle_alpha   90.00
_cell.angle_beta   90.00
_cell.angle_gamma   90.00
#
_symmetry.space_group_name_H-M   'P 1'
#
loop_
_entity.id
_entity.type
_entity.pdbx_description
1 polymer ?
#
loop_
_entity_poly.entity_id
_entity_poly.type
_entity_poly.pdbx_seq_one_letter_code
_entity_poly.pdbx_strand_id
1 'polypeptide(L)'
;MAKSVNGYISDKEKAGSRPSNELDLPGAEIGKLDMQDLNKMLRDPVYYCCNLVPHHRIESKYKLYPTYDFVCPFVDSKDGITHALRSSEYHDCDAQYYRIQGDLIWG
;
A
#
# COMPACT_ATOMS: atom_id res chain seq x y z
N MET A 1 36.62 -34.11 14.96
CA MET A 1 36.98 -33.77 13.57
C MET A 1 35.95 -34.38 12.64
N ALA A 2 35.24 -33.55 11.86
CA ALA A 2 34.83 -33.77 10.46
C ALA A 2 34.01 -32.54 10.03
N LYS A 3 34.44 -31.88 8.96
CA LYS A 3 33.78 -30.71 8.34
C LYS A 3 32.87 -31.18 7.19
N SER A 4 31.77 -30.45 7.00
CA SER A 4 31.19 -29.99 5.72
C SER A 4 30.65 -31.01 4.70
N VAL A 5 29.38 -30.86 4.29
CA VAL A 5 28.99 -30.50 2.90
C VAL A 5 27.55 -29.99 2.79
N ASN A 6 27.38 -29.01 1.89
CA ASN A 6 26.18 -28.27 1.52
C ASN A 6 25.38 -29.05 0.45
N GLY A 7 24.05 -28.99 0.44
CA GLY A 7 23.22 -29.62 -0.60
C GLY A 7 21.75 -29.23 -0.53
N TYR A 8 21.30 -28.51 -1.55
CA TYR A 8 19.95 -27.96 -1.78
C TYR A 8 18.83 -29.02 -1.83
N ILE A 9 17.70 -28.77 -1.16
CA ILE A 9 16.38 -29.28 -1.59
C ILE A 9 15.36 -28.15 -1.44
N SER A 10 14.78 -27.76 -2.58
CA SER A 10 13.66 -26.85 -2.71
C SER A 10 12.34 -27.60 -2.46
N ASP A 11 11.37 -26.81 -1.97
CA ASP A 11 9.92 -26.98 -2.04
C ASP A 11 9.15 -27.73 -0.93
N LYS A 12 8.16 -26.96 -0.44
CA LYS A 12 6.87 -27.31 0.18
C LYS A 12 6.76 -27.23 1.71
N GLU A 13 6.40 -26.03 2.18
CA GLU A 13 5.59 -25.85 3.40
C GLU A 13 4.30 -25.13 2.98
N LYS A 14 3.29 -25.85 2.48
CA LYS A 14 2.14 -26.40 3.23
C LYS A 14 1.56 -25.43 4.27
N ALA A 15 0.34 -24.98 3.96
CA ALA A 15 -0.56 -24.27 4.86
C ALA A 15 -0.65 -24.99 6.22
N GLY A 16 -0.29 -24.28 7.29
CA GLY A 16 -0.39 -24.72 8.67
C GLY A 16 -0.99 -23.60 9.52
N SER A 17 -2.03 -23.93 10.28
CA SER A 17 -2.88 -23.05 11.08
C SER A 17 -2.10 -22.09 12.00
N ARG A 18 -2.40 -20.79 11.93
CA ARG A 18 -1.87 -19.77 12.85
C ARG A 18 -2.88 -19.46 13.96
N PRO A 19 -2.41 -19.19 15.20
CA PRO A 19 -3.27 -18.92 16.35
C PRO A 19 -4.10 -17.63 16.16
N SER A 20 -5.36 -17.68 16.56
CA SER A 20 -6.45 -16.76 16.17
C SER A 20 -6.47 -15.38 16.81
N ASN A 21 -5.42 -14.98 17.52
CA ASN A 21 -5.36 -13.77 18.35
C ASN A 21 -4.27 -12.76 17.95
N GLU A 22 -3.58 -13.00 16.84
CA GLU A 22 -2.74 -12.02 16.15
C GLU A 22 -3.18 -12.04 14.68
N LEU A 23 -4.12 -11.15 14.33
CA LEU A 23 -4.62 -11.03 12.96
C LEU A 23 -3.42 -10.85 12.03
N ASP A 24 -3.34 -11.69 11.00
CA ASP A 24 -2.32 -11.68 9.95
C ASP A 24 -1.80 -10.27 9.63
N LEU A 25 -0.53 -9.99 9.96
CA LEU A 25 0.14 -8.78 9.47
C LEU A 25 1.20 -9.11 8.41
N PRO A 26 0.79 -9.55 7.21
CA PRO A 26 1.56 -9.29 6.01
C PRO A 26 0.75 -8.42 5.05
N GLY A 27 1.37 -7.39 4.52
CA GLY A 27 0.91 -6.77 3.29
C GLY A 27 0.35 -5.37 3.49
N ALA A 28 0.99 -4.45 2.79
CA ALA A 28 0.30 -3.26 2.33
C ALA A 28 -1.02 -3.65 1.63
N GLU A 29 -2.08 -2.83 1.77
CA GLU A 29 -3.20 -2.91 0.84
C GLU A 29 -2.77 -2.24 -0.46
N ILE A 30 -2.90 -2.99 -1.55
CA ILE A 30 -2.41 -2.60 -2.85
C ILE A 30 -3.62 -2.36 -3.77
N GLY A 31 -3.58 -1.27 -4.51
CA GLY A 31 -4.54 -0.96 -5.56
C GLY A 31 -4.49 -2.01 -6.67
N LYS A 32 -5.63 -2.26 -7.30
CA LYS A 32 -5.72 -3.19 -8.43
C LYS A 32 -5.85 -2.39 -9.72
N LEU A 33 -4.72 -2.05 -10.30
CA LEU A 33 -4.58 -1.30 -11.55
C LEU A 33 -3.90 -2.21 -12.59
N ASP A 34 -3.03 -1.64 -13.43
CA ASP A 34 -2.31 -2.38 -14.46
C ASP A 34 -0.81 -2.45 -14.15
N MET A 35 -0.34 -3.65 -13.81
CA MET A 35 1.08 -3.91 -13.57
C MET A 35 1.98 -3.70 -14.79
N GLN A 36 1.42 -3.65 -16.01
CA GLN A 36 2.16 -3.40 -17.25
C GLN A 36 2.13 -1.94 -17.69
N ASP A 37 1.51 -1.04 -16.93
CA ASP A 37 1.42 0.37 -17.30
C ASP A 37 2.81 0.99 -17.50
N LEU A 38 2.94 1.86 -18.49
CA LEU A 38 4.21 2.56 -18.76
C LEU A 38 4.56 3.49 -17.60
N ASN A 39 3.56 4.10 -16.96
CA ASN A 39 3.72 4.87 -15.73
C ASN A 39 3.81 3.92 -14.53
N LYS A 40 4.95 3.96 -13.84
CA LYS A 40 5.20 3.12 -12.65
C LYS A 40 4.25 3.40 -11.50
N MET A 41 3.72 4.62 -11.39
CA MET A 41 2.79 5.00 -10.32
C MET A 41 1.41 4.35 -10.46
N LEU A 42 1.10 3.77 -11.63
CA LEU A 42 -0.15 3.05 -11.89
C LEU A 42 -0.01 1.53 -11.76
N ARG A 43 1.19 1.01 -11.46
CA ARG A 43 1.42 -0.43 -11.30
C ARG A 43 1.10 -0.85 -9.88
N ASP A 44 -0.15 -1.23 -9.65
CA ASP A 44 -0.68 -1.70 -8.38
C ASP A 44 -0.05 -0.95 -7.18
N PRO A 45 -0.38 0.35 -7.01
CA PRO A 45 0.26 1.16 -5.99
C PRO A 45 -0.20 0.77 -4.59
N VAL A 46 0.67 0.96 -3.60
CA VAL A 46 0.34 0.73 -2.20
C VAL A 46 -0.57 1.86 -1.68
N TYR A 47 -1.77 1.51 -1.21
CA TYR A 47 -2.73 2.45 -0.62
C TYR A 47 -2.66 2.51 0.89
N TYR A 48 -2.43 1.37 1.56
CA TYR A 48 -2.29 1.34 3.01
C TYR A 48 -1.08 0.51 3.43
N CYS A 49 -0.41 0.94 4.49
CA CYS A 49 0.68 0.23 5.12
C CYS A 49 0.34 -0.09 6.59
N CYS A 50 0.72 -1.27 7.04
CA CYS A 50 0.63 -1.59 8.47
C CYS A 50 1.74 -0.85 9.25
N ASN A 51 1.35 -0.20 10.33
CA ASN A 51 2.26 0.35 11.33
C ASN A 51 1.75 0.03 12.74
N LEU A 52 2.59 -0.62 13.54
CA LEU A 52 2.26 -1.02 14.91
C LEU A 52 2.64 0.04 15.94
N VAL A 53 3.37 1.07 15.53
CA VAL A 53 3.68 2.21 16.39
C VAL A 53 2.40 3.02 16.62
N PRO A 54 2.00 3.28 17.88
CA PRO A 54 0.83 4.09 18.19
C PRO A 54 0.93 5.50 17.57
N HIS A 55 -0.18 5.97 17.01
CA HIS A 55 -0.22 7.30 16.42
C HIS A 55 -0.48 8.38 17.49
N HIS A 56 0.21 9.51 17.41
CA HIS A 56 0.18 10.54 18.47
C HIS A 56 -1.21 11.14 18.78
N ARG A 57 -2.17 11.11 17.84
CA ARG A 57 -3.55 11.65 18.04
C ARG A 57 -4.62 10.62 18.38
N ILE A 58 -4.46 9.40 17.87
CA ILE A 58 -5.51 8.36 17.88
C ILE A 58 -5.01 7.08 18.57
N GLU A 59 -3.80 7.15 19.13
CA GLU A 59 -3.11 6.09 19.86
C GLU A 59 -3.09 4.78 19.08
N SER A 60 -3.45 3.67 19.73
CA SER A 60 -3.43 2.32 19.16
C SER A 60 -4.75 1.94 18.48
N LYS A 61 -5.61 2.91 18.13
CA LYS A 61 -6.94 2.64 17.55
C LYS A 61 -6.87 1.97 16.19
N TYR A 62 -5.88 2.33 15.37
CA TYR A 62 -5.69 1.76 14.04
C TYR A 62 -4.26 1.23 13.90
N LYS A 63 -4.13 0.11 13.18
CA LYS A 63 -2.84 -0.50 12.82
C LYS A 63 -2.51 -0.33 11.33
N LEU A 64 -3.47 0.16 10.55
CA LEU A 64 -3.38 0.36 9.11
C LEU A 64 -3.47 1.85 8.79
N TYR A 65 -2.52 2.38 8.04
CA TYR A 65 -2.40 3.80 7.73
C TYR A 65 -2.26 4.03 6.23
N PRO A 66 -2.99 5.02 5.66
CA PRO A 66 -2.93 5.29 4.23
C PRO A 66 -1.58 5.91 3.83
N THR A 67 -1.19 5.68 2.59
CA THR A 67 -0.07 6.38 1.95
C THR A 67 -0.47 7.79 1.52
N TYR A 68 0.54 8.64 1.31
CA TYR A 68 0.35 10.00 0.81
C TYR A 68 -0.39 10.01 -0.55
N ASP A 69 0.05 9.15 -1.48
CA ASP A 69 -0.50 9.09 -2.83
C ASP A 69 -1.98 8.67 -2.87
N PHE A 70 -2.45 7.96 -1.85
CA PHE A 70 -3.86 7.60 -1.71
C PHE A 70 -4.68 8.67 -0.98
N VAL A 71 -4.16 9.20 0.13
CA VAL A 71 -4.93 10.13 0.98
C VAL A 71 -5.13 11.50 0.33
N CYS A 72 -4.14 12.01 -0.41
CA CYS A 72 -4.23 13.32 -1.06
C CYS A 72 -5.43 13.44 -2.01
N PRO A 73 -5.56 12.62 -3.06
CA PRO A 73 -6.70 12.72 -3.98
C PRO A 73 -8.05 12.49 -3.29
N PHE A 74 -8.08 11.65 -2.25
CA PHE A 74 -9.29 11.39 -1.47
C PHE A 74 -9.74 12.62 -0.66
N VAL A 75 -8.83 13.24 0.09
CA VAL A 75 -9.14 14.43 0.89
C VAL A 75 -9.49 15.61 -0.03
N ASP A 76 -8.73 15.81 -1.09
CA ASP A 76 -8.99 16.90 -2.04
C ASP A 76 -10.35 16.76 -2.72
N SER A 77 -10.75 15.53 -3.09
CA SER A 77 -12.08 15.25 -3.63
C SER A 77 -13.17 15.52 -2.60
N LYS A 78 -12.97 15.07 -1.36
CA LYS A 78 -13.93 15.23 -0.26
C LYS A 78 -14.14 16.70 0.13
N ASP A 79 -13.07 17.48 0.17
CA ASP A 79 -13.10 18.89 0.55
C ASP A 79 -13.46 19.82 -0.62
N GLY A 80 -13.65 19.26 -1.82
CA GLY A 80 -14.08 20.00 -3.02
C GLY A 80 -12.98 20.90 -3.59
N ILE A 81 -11.72 20.50 -3.45
CA ILE A 81 -10.57 21.23 -4.00
C ILE A 81 -10.65 21.23 -5.54
N THR A 82 -10.61 22.42 -6.12
CA THR A 82 -10.72 22.59 -7.59
C THR A 82 -9.37 22.57 -8.29
N HIS A 83 -8.30 23.02 -7.61
CA HIS A 83 -6.95 23.10 -8.17
C HIS A 83 -5.94 22.65 -7.11
N ALA A 84 -5.35 21.47 -7.31
CA ALA A 84 -4.31 20.94 -6.42
C ALA A 84 -2.93 21.44 -6.85
N LEU A 85 -2.42 22.47 -6.18
CA LEU A 85 -1.09 23.03 -6.45
C LEU A 85 -0.01 22.21 -5.73
N ARG A 86 0.86 21.53 -6.48
CA ARG A 86 1.95 20.69 -5.97
C ARG A 86 3.29 21.06 -6.63
N SER A 87 4.40 20.69 -5.99
CA SER A 87 5.74 20.80 -6.56
C SER A 87 5.92 19.85 -7.75
N SER A 88 6.86 20.18 -8.64
CA SER A 88 7.12 19.40 -9.86
C SER A 88 7.65 17.98 -9.61
N GLU A 89 8.11 17.70 -8.38
CA GLU A 89 8.55 16.35 -7.99
C GLU A 89 7.42 15.30 -8.02
N TYR A 90 6.16 15.75 -7.96
CA TYR A 90 4.98 14.87 -7.98
C TYR A 90 4.35 14.70 -9.37
N HIS A 91 4.98 15.21 -10.42
CA HIS A 91 4.40 15.19 -11.77
C HIS A 91 4.07 13.77 -12.25
N ASP A 92 4.97 12.80 -12.03
CA ASP A 92 4.73 11.41 -12.43
C ASP A 92 3.56 10.76 -11.66
N CYS A 93 3.22 11.29 -10.48
CA CYS A 93 2.09 10.85 -9.66
C CYS A 93 0.75 11.48 -10.09
N ASP A 94 0.73 12.46 -11.01
CA ASP A 94 -0.50 13.12 -11.46
C ASP A 94 -1.50 12.09 -12.04
N ALA A 95 -1.02 11.14 -12.83
CA ALA A 95 -1.86 10.11 -13.43
C ALA A 95 -2.57 9.24 -12.38
N GLN A 96 -1.84 8.86 -11.33
CA GLN A 96 -2.38 8.09 -10.21
C GLN A 96 -3.39 8.92 -9.41
N TYR A 97 -3.09 10.19 -9.15
CA TYR A 97 -3.98 11.13 -8.45
C TYR A 97 -5.34 11.22 -9.15
N TYR A 98 -5.36 11.50 -10.45
CA TYR A 98 -6.62 11.59 -11.20
C TYR A 98 -7.34 10.25 -11.31
N ARG A 99 -6.61 9.14 -11.39
CA ARG A 99 -7.21 7.81 -11.41
C ARG A 99 -8.01 7.55 -10.13
N ILE A 100 -7.42 7.83 -8.97
CA ILE A 100 -8.08 7.64 -7.66
C ILE A 100 -9.31 8.54 -7.56
N GLN A 101 -9.23 9.82 -7.95
CA GLN A 101 -10.39 10.72 -7.93
C GLN A 101 -11.52 10.24 -8.86
N GLY A 102 -11.18 9.73 -10.04
CA GLY A 102 -12.15 9.13 -10.96
C GLY A 102 -12.86 7.93 -10.34
N ASP A 103 -12.11 7.03 -9.72
CA ASP A 103 -12.66 5.84 -9.06
C ASP A 103 -13.55 6.20 -7.86
N LEU A 104 -13.30 7.32 -7.16
CA LEU A 104 -14.13 7.80 -6.04
C LEU A 104 -15.44 8.48 -6.46
N ILE A 105 -15.46 9.14 -7.63
CA ILE A 105 -16.64 9.87 -8.11
C ILE A 105 -17.64 8.94 -8.80
N TRP A 106 -17.13 7.90 -9.48
CA TRP A 106 -17.93 7.00 -10.31
C TRP A 106 -18.09 5.59 -9.74
N GLY A 107 -17.47 5.30 -8.60
CA GLY A 107 -17.50 3.99 -7.92
C GLY A 107 -18.69 3.77 -6.99
#